data_AF-A0A1G3PET3-F1
#
_entry.id   AF-A0A1G3PET3-F1
#
_cell.length_a   1.000
_cell.length_b   1.000
_cell.length_c   1.000
_cell.angle_alpha   90.00
_cell.angle_beta   90.00
_cell.angle_gamma   90.00
#
_symmetry.space_group_name_H-M   'P 1'
#
loop_
_entity.id
_entity.type
_entity.pdbx_description
1 polymer ?
#
loop_
_entity_poly.entity_id
_entity_poly.type
_entity_poly.pdbx_seq_one_letter_code
_entity_poly.pdbx_strand_id
1 'polypeptide(L)'
;MKNILYMIMICVMLSGCLSLKERYSDKKSLENINLTIMSDKSGLETVYITSSLLPSITLKGALSLDASGDTILNFNSLYTITNGWRSYTEGNLMLYGQGKIKKYDENMTIEMISKPEVIDIQSGSMRVIDTYYRNKDGAGRFKNKFDRLYETAQLLKLKDGFGQFAPSQTGLNYFFDPNRNIPEDFLTHTKRVLFPELYGINTLYKKKLLDIHYDLSLLDNTDDLIIADDLLYRKSYTDAVIGETLKEVRNSGTMLRDFNESKKLLKALYNYDYFFDTFLPQAVLQVTTKNNDYKFNNCIIIDNLKK
;
A
#
# COMPACT_ATOMS: atom_id res chain seq x y z
N MET A 1 14.53 -38.73 47.60
CA MET A 1 14.93 -37.37 47.20
C MET A 1 15.68 -37.32 45.88
N LYS A 2 16.78 -38.08 45.65
CA LYS A 2 17.52 -38.06 44.38
C LYS A 2 16.66 -38.33 43.13
N ASN A 3 15.72 -39.26 43.20
CA ASN A 3 14.86 -39.61 42.06
C ASN A 3 13.85 -38.51 41.69
N ILE A 4 13.42 -37.69 42.65
CA ILE A 4 12.52 -36.56 42.40
C ILE A 4 13.27 -35.43 41.68
N LEU A 5 14.53 -35.18 42.06
CA LEU A 5 15.37 -34.17 41.43
C LEU A 5 15.66 -34.51 39.95
N TYR A 6 15.93 -35.79 39.65
CA TYR A 6 16.13 -36.25 38.26
C TYR A 6 14.87 -36.11 37.41
N MET A 7 13.68 -36.37 37.97
CA MET A 7 12.42 -36.22 37.26
C MET A 7 12.13 -34.75 36.91
N ILE A 8 12.36 -33.83 37.85
CA ILE A 8 12.20 -32.38 37.62
C ILE A 8 13.17 -31.89 36.52
N MET A 9 14.43 -32.34 36.54
CA MET A 9 15.43 -31.94 35.55
C MET A 9 15.09 -32.45 34.14
N ILE A 10 14.56 -33.67 34.01
CA ILE A 10 14.08 -34.22 32.73
C ILE A 10 12.86 -33.44 32.22
N CYS A 11 11.91 -33.08 33.10
CA CYS A 11 10.75 -32.26 32.72
C CYS A 11 11.16 -30.85 32.24
N VAL A 12 12.18 -30.23 32.85
CA VAL A 12 12.71 -28.91 32.44
C VAL A 12 13.44 -29.01 31.09
N MET A 13 14.19 -30.08 30.84
CA MET A 13 14.87 -30.26 29.55
C MET A 13 13.89 -30.59 28.41
N LEU A 14 12.84 -31.35 28.68
CA LEU A 14 11.82 -31.69 27.66
C LEU A 14 10.90 -30.49 27.33
N SER A 15 10.59 -29.63 28.31
CA SER A 15 9.84 -28.39 28.07
C SER A 15 10.64 -27.34 27.29
N GLY A 16 11.98 -27.35 27.40
CA GLY A 16 12.86 -26.51 26.57
C GLY A 16 12.77 -26.83 25.06
N CYS A 17 12.73 -28.11 24.69
CA CYS A 17 12.67 -28.52 23.28
C CYS A 17 11.29 -28.34 22.62
N LEU A 18 10.20 -28.50 23.38
CA LEU A 18 8.84 -28.26 22.87
C LEU A 18 8.59 -26.76 22.59
N SER A 19 9.11 -25.87 23.45
CA SER A 19 8.95 -24.41 23.28
C SER A 19 9.70 -23.83 22.06
N LEU A 20 10.76 -24.49 21.60
CA LEU A 20 11.52 -24.09 20.42
C LEU A 20 10.87 -24.58 19.13
N LYS A 21 10.30 -25.78 19.12
CA LYS A 21 9.63 -26.31 17.92
C LYS A 21 8.33 -25.56 17.62
N GLU A 22 7.55 -25.17 18.63
CA GLU A 22 6.34 -24.36 18.42
C GLU A 22 6.64 -22.90 18.03
N ARG A 23 7.79 -22.32 18.44
CA ARG A 23 8.21 -20.99 17.97
C ARG A 23 8.56 -20.93 16.47
N TYR A 24 8.84 -22.08 15.84
CA TYR A 24 9.19 -22.16 14.42
C TYR A 24 8.19 -22.99 13.59
N SER A 25 7.21 -23.65 14.22
CA SER A 25 6.25 -24.54 13.55
C SER A 25 4.96 -23.83 13.09
N ASP A 26 4.67 -22.63 13.58
CA ASP A 26 3.58 -21.81 13.06
C ASP A 26 4.11 -20.78 12.06
N LYS A 27 4.77 -21.24 10.99
CA LYS A 27 4.83 -20.47 9.73
C LYS A 27 3.43 -20.48 9.09
N LYS A 28 2.44 -19.92 9.80
CA LYS A 28 1.16 -19.51 9.24
C LYS A 28 1.48 -18.60 8.06
N SER A 29 0.99 -18.98 6.89
CA SER A 29 1.33 -18.39 5.59
C SER A 29 1.55 -16.88 5.68
N LEU A 30 2.81 -16.46 5.73
CA LEU A 30 3.18 -15.07 5.46
C LEU A 30 2.48 -14.69 4.15
N GLU A 31 1.81 -13.53 4.12
CA GLU A 31 1.10 -13.08 2.92
C GLU A 31 2.00 -13.28 1.70
N ASN A 32 1.51 -14.02 0.71
CA ASN A 32 2.36 -14.43 -0.40
C ASN A 32 2.55 -13.27 -1.38
N ILE A 33 3.80 -13.05 -1.80
CA ILE A 33 4.11 -12.15 -2.91
C ILE A 33 4.00 -12.95 -4.19
N ASN A 34 3.10 -12.53 -5.08
CA ASN A 34 2.95 -13.17 -6.38
C ASN A 34 3.94 -12.54 -7.35
N LEU A 35 4.95 -13.32 -7.72
CA LEU A 35 5.90 -12.99 -8.78
C LEU A 35 5.50 -13.75 -10.04
N THR A 36 5.03 -13.05 -11.05
CA THR A 36 4.69 -13.63 -12.35
C THR A 36 5.76 -13.28 -13.37
N ILE A 37 6.36 -14.28 -13.99
CA ILE A 37 7.29 -14.10 -15.12
C ILE A 37 6.49 -14.33 -16.39
N MET A 38 6.50 -13.35 -17.29
CA MET A 38 5.91 -13.46 -18.62
C MET A 38 6.99 -13.27 -19.67
N SER A 39 7.06 -14.20 -20.61
CA SER A 39 7.93 -14.07 -21.79
C SER A 39 7.07 -13.65 -22.99
N ASP A 40 7.53 -12.65 -23.73
CA ASP A 40 6.91 -12.29 -24.99
C ASP A 40 7.40 -13.19 -26.14
N LYS A 41 6.90 -12.91 -27.37
CA LYS A 41 7.28 -13.67 -28.57
C LYS A 41 8.76 -13.53 -28.96
N SER A 42 9.43 -12.49 -28.47
CA SER A 42 10.87 -12.27 -28.69
C SER A 42 11.73 -12.95 -27.63
N GLY A 43 11.12 -13.58 -26.63
CA GLY A 43 11.81 -14.17 -25.49
C GLY A 43 12.18 -13.15 -24.41
N LEU A 44 11.72 -11.89 -24.54
CA LEU A 44 11.94 -10.89 -23.51
C LEU A 44 11.07 -11.21 -22.29
N GLU A 45 11.73 -11.39 -21.15
CA GLU A 45 11.07 -11.70 -19.89
C GLU A 45 10.73 -10.42 -19.13
N THR A 46 9.47 -10.29 -18.75
CA THR A 46 8.99 -9.25 -17.84
C THR A 46 8.49 -9.87 -16.56
N VAL A 47 8.97 -9.36 -15.43
CA VAL A 47 8.53 -9.76 -14.09
C VAL A 47 7.44 -8.82 -13.63
N TYR A 48 6.36 -9.38 -13.10
CA TYR A 48 5.26 -8.67 -12.48
C TYR A 48 5.16 -9.08 -11.01
N ILE A 49 5.21 -8.12 -10.10
CA ILE A 49 5.05 -8.36 -8.67
C ILE A 49 3.77 -7.69 -8.17
N THR A 50 2.95 -8.46 -7.47
CA THR A 50 1.73 -7.99 -6.79
C THR A 50 1.69 -8.48 -5.36
N SER A 51 1.08 -7.69 -4.48
CA SER A 51 0.94 -8.00 -3.06
C SER A 51 -0.35 -7.40 -2.50
N SER A 52 -0.96 -8.06 -1.51
CA SER A 52 -2.04 -7.54 -0.67
C SER A 52 -1.67 -6.25 0.07
N LEU A 53 -0.38 -6.04 0.34
CA LEU A 53 0.15 -4.82 0.97
C LEU A 53 0.21 -3.63 0.03
N LEU A 54 0.30 -3.88 -1.28
CA LEU A 54 0.36 -2.87 -2.32
C LEU A 54 -0.88 -2.94 -3.24
N PRO A 55 -2.11 -2.80 -2.71
CA PRO A 55 -3.31 -2.91 -3.52
C PRO A 55 -3.33 -1.82 -4.60
N SER A 56 -3.86 -2.16 -5.78
CA SER A 56 -3.85 -1.26 -6.95
C SER A 56 -2.48 -0.94 -7.54
N ILE A 57 -1.38 -1.51 -7.02
CA ILE A 57 -0.03 -1.36 -7.57
C ILE A 57 0.43 -2.71 -8.14
N THR A 58 1.04 -2.67 -9.32
CA THR A 58 1.79 -3.79 -9.91
C THR A 58 3.17 -3.29 -10.26
N LEU A 59 4.19 -3.86 -9.62
CA LEU A 59 5.58 -3.56 -9.93
C LEU A 59 6.00 -4.38 -11.14
N LYS A 60 6.77 -3.78 -12.04
CA LYS A 60 7.28 -4.41 -13.25
C LYS A 60 8.80 -4.29 -13.28
N GLY A 61 9.44 -5.36 -13.72
CA GLY A 61 10.90 -5.42 -13.79
C GLY A 61 11.41 -6.38 -14.85
N ALA A 62 12.73 -6.44 -14.93
CA ALA A 62 13.46 -7.36 -15.80
C ALA A 62 14.49 -8.13 -14.99
N LEU A 63 14.70 -9.41 -15.36
CA LEU A 63 15.74 -10.24 -14.77
C LEU A 63 17.05 -10.06 -15.54
N SER A 64 18.15 -10.11 -14.82
CA SER A 64 19.51 -10.11 -15.37
C SER A 64 20.41 -10.96 -14.47
N LEU A 65 21.55 -11.40 -14.99
CA LEU A 65 22.59 -12.04 -14.18
C LEU A 65 23.68 -11.01 -13.89
N ASP A 66 24.16 -10.96 -12.65
CA ASP A 66 25.37 -10.19 -12.32
C ASP A 66 26.64 -10.96 -12.71
N ALA A 67 27.80 -10.34 -12.47
CA ALA A 67 29.10 -10.95 -12.76
C ALA A 67 29.40 -12.22 -11.94
N SER A 68 28.71 -12.42 -10.81
CA SER A 68 28.82 -13.61 -9.96
C SER A 68 27.89 -14.73 -10.40
N GLY A 69 27.00 -14.47 -11.37
CA GLY A 69 25.96 -15.39 -11.81
C GLY A 69 24.68 -15.33 -10.98
N ASP A 70 24.55 -14.35 -10.08
CA ASP A 70 23.35 -14.15 -9.27
C ASP A 70 22.23 -13.49 -10.07
N THR A 71 20.99 -13.86 -9.79
CA THR A 71 19.81 -13.29 -10.47
C THR A 71 19.40 -11.97 -9.84
N ILE A 72 19.48 -10.90 -10.62
CA ILE A 72 19.09 -9.53 -10.25
C ILE A 72 17.77 -9.19 -10.91
N LEU A 73 16.81 -8.76 -10.09
CA LEU A 73 15.57 -8.12 -10.50
C LEU A 73 15.77 -6.61 -10.53
N ASN A 74 15.66 -6.02 -11.71
CA ASN A 74 15.63 -4.58 -11.91
C ASN A 74 14.18 -4.11 -11.95
N PHE A 75 13.79 -3.25 -11.02
CA PHE A 75 12.47 -2.62 -10.99
C PHE A 75 12.48 -1.42 -11.93
N ASN A 76 11.63 -1.46 -12.97
CA ASN A 76 11.66 -0.47 -14.05
C ASN A 76 10.37 0.33 -14.14
N SER A 77 9.26 -0.22 -13.66
CA SER A 77 7.95 0.44 -13.77
C SER A 77 7.02 0.08 -12.63
N LEU A 78 6.18 1.05 -12.26
CA LEU A 78 5.04 0.89 -11.38
C LEU A 78 3.79 1.15 -12.21
N TYR A 79 2.94 0.14 -12.32
CA TYR A 79 1.61 0.31 -12.89
C TYR A 79 0.59 0.43 -11.77
N THR A 80 -0.29 1.44 -11.85
CA THR A 80 -1.38 1.63 -10.92
C THR A 80 -2.71 1.78 -11.63
N ILE A 81 -3.75 1.18 -11.03
CA ILE A 81 -5.13 1.30 -11.50
C ILE A 81 -6.09 1.38 -10.32
N THR A 82 -6.92 2.42 -10.30
CA THR A 82 -8.04 2.56 -9.38
C THR A 82 -9.32 2.79 -10.15
N ASN A 83 -10.35 2.02 -9.81
CA ASN A 83 -11.69 2.12 -10.38
C ASN A 83 -12.68 2.55 -9.28
N GLY A 84 -13.51 3.54 -9.57
CA GLY A 84 -14.57 4.04 -8.71
C GLY A 84 -15.90 4.16 -9.45
N TRP A 85 -16.95 4.57 -8.73
CA TRP A 85 -18.24 4.83 -9.36
C TRP A 85 -18.11 6.03 -10.32
N ARG A 86 -18.21 5.77 -11.62
CA ARG A 86 -18.00 6.76 -12.71
C ARG A 86 -16.62 7.43 -12.68
N SER A 87 -15.62 6.80 -12.07
CA SER A 87 -14.26 7.31 -12.08
C SER A 87 -13.25 6.20 -12.32
N TYR A 88 -12.15 6.58 -12.94
CA TYR A 88 -11.03 5.68 -13.21
C TYR A 88 -9.75 6.49 -13.20
N THR A 89 -8.69 5.91 -12.70
CA THR A 89 -7.35 6.50 -12.73
C THR A 89 -6.37 5.36 -13.00
N GLU A 90 -5.59 5.51 -14.05
CA GLU A 90 -4.50 4.60 -14.40
C GLU A 90 -3.24 5.42 -14.64
N GLY A 91 -2.12 4.86 -14.21
CA GLY A 91 -0.82 5.45 -14.45
C GLY A 91 0.27 4.40 -14.59
N ASN A 92 1.27 4.77 -15.38
CA ASN A 92 2.53 4.04 -15.47
C ASN A 92 3.64 5.01 -15.04
N LEU A 93 4.36 4.64 -13.99
CA LEU A 93 5.48 5.40 -13.46
C LEU A 93 6.77 4.64 -13.73
N MET A 94 7.84 5.38 -14.01
CA MET A 94 9.19 4.86 -14.08
C MET A 94 9.71 4.64 -12.67
N LEU A 95 10.21 3.42 -12.42
CA LEU A 95 10.91 3.09 -11.19
C LEU A 95 12.40 2.92 -11.45
N TYR A 96 13.19 3.15 -10.41
CA TYR A 96 14.57 2.71 -10.33
C TYR A 96 14.77 1.99 -8.99
N GLY A 97 15.16 0.72 -9.05
CA GLY A 97 15.49 -0.08 -7.87
C GLY A 97 15.97 -1.46 -8.27
N GLN A 98 16.65 -2.14 -7.36
CA GLN A 98 17.24 -3.46 -7.63
C GLN A 98 17.09 -4.39 -6.43
N GLY A 99 16.77 -5.64 -6.71
CA GLY A 99 16.75 -6.71 -5.72
C GLY A 99 17.48 -7.94 -6.24
N LYS A 100 18.22 -8.61 -5.36
CA LYS A 100 18.85 -9.90 -5.62
C LYS A 100 17.90 -11.01 -5.23
N ILE A 101 17.56 -11.88 -6.17
CA ILE A 101 16.75 -13.07 -5.89
C ILE A 101 17.67 -14.11 -5.26
N LYS A 102 17.33 -14.55 -4.05
CA LYS A 102 18.05 -15.62 -3.34
C LYS A 102 17.17 -16.84 -3.16
N LYS A 103 17.73 -18.00 -3.45
CA LYS A 103 17.11 -19.30 -3.18
C LYS A 103 17.64 -19.84 -1.84
N TYR A 104 16.71 -20.18 -0.96
CA TYR A 104 16.97 -20.84 0.32
C TYR A 104 16.09 -22.08 0.39
N ASP A 105 16.71 -23.26 0.26
CA ASP A 105 16.01 -24.55 0.14
C ASP A 105 14.98 -24.52 -1.01
N GLU A 106 13.69 -24.71 -0.69
CA GLU A 106 12.57 -24.68 -1.64
C GLU A 106 11.96 -23.27 -1.81
N ASN A 107 12.44 -22.27 -1.08
CA ASN A 107 11.88 -20.93 -1.07
C ASN A 107 12.75 -19.93 -1.82
N MET A 108 12.10 -18.96 -2.47
CA MET A 108 12.77 -17.79 -3.04
C MET A 108 12.41 -16.54 -2.25
N THR A 109 13.39 -15.64 -2.11
CA THR A 109 13.26 -14.34 -1.42
C THR A 109 13.94 -13.27 -2.26
N ILE A 110 13.64 -12.00 -1.99
CA ILE A 110 14.32 -10.85 -2.63
C ILE A 110 15.06 -10.07 -1.57
N GLU A 111 16.39 -10.05 -1.65
CA GLU A 111 17.22 -9.13 -0.88
C GLU A 111 17.34 -7.80 -1.64
N MET A 112 16.96 -6.70 -1.02
CA MET A 112 17.03 -5.40 -1.67
C MET A 112 18.47 -4.90 -1.77
N ILE A 113 18.90 -4.56 -2.99
CA ILE A 113 20.15 -3.83 -3.25
C ILE A 113 19.88 -2.33 -3.15
N SER A 114 18.79 -1.88 -3.79
CA SER A 114 18.30 -0.51 -3.72
C SER A 114 16.78 -0.51 -3.70
N LYS A 115 16.20 0.30 -2.80
CA LYS A 115 14.74 0.47 -2.72
C LYS A 115 14.22 1.07 -4.02
N PRO A 116 13.12 0.56 -4.60
CA PRO A 116 12.52 1.18 -5.76
C PRO A 116 12.02 2.58 -5.45
N GLU A 117 12.44 3.53 -6.26
CA GLU A 117 12.03 4.93 -6.18
C GLU A 117 11.33 5.32 -7.47
N VAL A 118 10.26 6.12 -7.34
CA VAL A 118 9.55 6.70 -8.48
C VAL A 118 10.37 7.86 -9.02
N ILE A 119 10.82 7.73 -10.26
CA ILE A 119 11.64 8.76 -10.92
C ILE A 119 10.78 9.71 -11.75
N ASP A 120 9.80 9.18 -12.49
CA ASP A 120 8.97 9.97 -13.39
C ASP A 120 7.62 9.28 -13.68
N ILE A 121 6.67 10.05 -14.21
CA ILE A 121 5.38 9.57 -14.68
C ILE A 121 5.42 9.47 -16.20
N GLN A 122 5.46 8.23 -16.70
CA GLN A 122 5.55 7.94 -18.12
C GLN A 122 4.21 8.16 -18.84
N SER A 123 3.11 7.75 -18.20
CA SER A 123 1.77 7.96 -18.75
C SER A 123 0.71 7.97 -17.66
N GLY A 124 -0.43 8.57 -17.98
CA GLY A 124 -1.61 8.58 -17.12
C GLY A 124 -2.90 8.78 -17.90
N SER A 125 -3.96 8.17 -17.40
CA SER A 125 -5.31 8.37 -17.92
C SER A 125 -6.29 8.47 -16.76
N MET A 126 -7.28 9.36 -16.90
CA MET A 126 -8.28 9.59 -15.87
C MET A 126 -9.65 9.74 -16.49
N ARG A 127 -10.66 9.17 -15.83
CA ARG A 127 -12.06 9.50 -16.06
C ARG A 127 -12.62 10.09 -14.77
N VAL A 128 -13.24 11.27 -14.87
CA VAL A 128 -13.97 11.91 -13.78
C VAL A 128 -15.39 12.13 -14.24
N ILE A 129 -16.33 11.38 -13.67
CA ILE A 129 -17.74 11.34 -14.05
C ILE A 129 -17.89 10.95 -15.53
N ASP A 130 -18.08 11.92 -16.42
CA ASP A 130 -18.26 11.70 -17.86
C ASP A 130 -17.14 12.31 -18.71
N THR A 131 -16.13 12.91 -18.06
CA THR A 131 -14.98 13.51 -18.74
C THR A 131 -13.79 12.56 -18.72
N TYR A 132 -13.16 12.37 -19.89
CA TYR A 132 -11.96 11.56 -20.06
C TYR A 132 -10.74 12.44 -20.35
N TYR A 133 -9.65 12.16 -19.64
CA TYR A 133 -8.35 12.80 -19.79
C TYR A 133 -7.31 11.75 -20.19
N ARG A 134 -6.59 12.00 -21.28
CA ARG A 134 -5.60 11.07 -21.87
C ARG A 134 -4.34 11.82 -22.29
N ASN A 135 -3.31 11.08 -22.69
CA ASN A 135 -2.04 11.62 -23.18
C ASN A 135 -1.42 12.60 -22.17
N LYS A 136 -0.90 13.73 -22.62
CA LYS A 136 -0.23 14.73 -21.77
C LYS A 136 -1.13 15.28 -20.65
N ASP A 137 -2.39 15.56 -20.94
CA ASP A 137 -3.34 16.07 -19.93
C ASP A 137 -3.69 14.98 -18.91
N GLY A 138 -3.92 13.74 -19.37
CA GLY A 138 -4.11 12.58 -18.50
C GLY A 138 -2.91 12.34 -17.58
N ALA A 139 -1.69 12.42 -18.11
CA ALA A 139 -0.45 12.26 -17.35
C ALA A 139 -0.28 13.37 -16.29
N GLY A 140 -0.54 14.64 -16.65
CA GLY A 140 -0.46 15.76 -15.71
C GLY A 140 -1.49 15.65 -14.58
N ARG A 141 -2.73 15.26 -14.88
CA ARG A 141 -3.78 15.07 -13.87
C ARG A 141 -3.50 13.87 -12.97
N PHE A 142 -3.03 12.76 -13.56
CA PHE A 142 -2.59 11.60 -12.81
C PHE A 142 -1.45 11.96 -11.86
N LYS A 143 -0.43 12.69 -12.34
CA LYS A 143 0.67 13.20 -11.52
C LYS A 143 0.17 14.00 -10.33
N ASN A 144 -0.66 15.01 -10.57
CA ASN A 144 -1.18 15.84 -9.50
C ASN A 144 -1.96 15.02 -8.47
N LYS A 145 -2.73 14.01 -8.90
CA LYS A 145 -3.46 13.12 -7.98
C LYS A 145 -2.52 12.19 -7.21
N PHE A 146 -1.54 11.60 -7.90
CA PHE A 146 -0.54 10.72 -7.30
C PHE A 146 0.27 11.45 -6.23
N ASP A 147 0.77 12.64 -6.54
CA ASP A 147 1.53 13.48 -5.61
C ASP A 147 0.70 13.80 -4.37
N ARG A 148 -0.56 14.23 -4.54
CA ARG A 148 -1.46 14.50 -3.39
C ARG A 148 -1.72 13.26 -2.53
N LEU A 149 -1.89 12.09 -3.15
CA LEU A 149 -2.07 10.83 -2.43
C LEU A 149 -0.78 10.41 -1.69
N TYR A 150 0.38 10.63 -2.31
CA TYR A 150 1.68 10.38 -1.69
C TYR A 150 1.89 11.27 -0.47
N GLU A 151 1.71 12.58 -0.62
CA GLU A 151 1.77 13.55 0.48
C GLU A 151 0.78 13.21 1.59
N THR A 152 -0.45 12.81 1.24
CA THR A 152 -1.44 12.35 2.22
C THR A 152 -0.95 11.11 2.96
N ALA A 153 -0.33 10.14 2.27
CA ALA A 153 0.24 8.96 2.92
C ALA A 153 1.39 9.32 3.87
N GLN A 154 2.27 10.25 3.49
CA GLN A 154 3.36 10.72 4.35
C GLN A 154 2.83 11.46 5.58
N LEU A 155 1.84 12.35 5.40
CA LEU A 155 1.15 13.00 6.53
C LEU A 155 0.62 11.97 7.52
N LEU A 156 -0.08 10.93 7.04
CA LEU A 156 -0.66 9.92 7.91
C LEU A 156 0.41 9.19 8.72
N LYS A 157 1.58 8.87 8.15
CA LYS A 157 2.68 8.22 8.87
C LYS A 157 3.24 9.05 10.03
N LEU A 158 3.05 10.37 10.00
CA LEU A 158 3.52 11.29 11.04
C LEU A 158 2.47 11.52 12.15
N LYS A 159 1.25 10.98 12.00
CA LYS A 159 0.17 11.20 12.97
C LYS A 159 0.18 10.17 14.08
N ASP A 160 -0.07 10.64 15.30
CA ASP A 160 -0.31 9.76 16.44
C ASP A 160 -1.46 8.79 16.15
N GLY A 161 -1.27 7.52 16.51
CA GLY A 161 -2.20 6.44 16.20
C GLY A 161 -1.94 5.74 14.86
N PHE A 162 -1.22 6.38 13.94
CA PHE A 162 -0.71 5.77 12.71
C PHE A 162 0.72 5.26 12.93
N GLY A 163 0.84 4.02 13.41
CA GLY A 163 2.15 3.36 13.54
C GLY A 163 2.73 2.90 12.20
N GLN A 164 3.98 2.42 12.22
CA GLN A 164 4.51 1.63 11.12
C GLN A 164 3.57 0.45 10.89
N PHE A 165 3.10 0.29 9.66
CA PHE A 165 2.17 -0.78 9.31
C PHE A 165 2.81 -2.13 9.64
N ALA A 166 2.30 -2.84 10.64
CA ALA A 166 2.65 -4.22 10.89
C ALA A 166 1.42 -5.07 10.54
N PRO A 167 1.46 -5.92 9.49
CA PRO A 167 0.37 -6.83 9.20
C PRO A 167 0.09 -7.61 10.47
N SER A 168 -1.09 -7.37 11.05
CA SER A 168 -1.52 -8.18 12.18
C SER A 168 -1.59 -9.64 11.73
N GLN A 169 -1.37 -10.58 12.64
CA GLN A 169 -1.44 -12.01 12.36
C GLN A 169 -2.81 -12.47 11.81
N THR A 170 -3.82 -11.58 11.80
CA THR A 170 -5.17 -11.83 11.28
C THR A 170 -5.45 -11.12 9.94
N GLY A 171 -4.47 -10.42 9.35
CA GLY A 171 -4.66 -9.61 8.12
C GLY A 171 -5.49 -8.33 8.34
N LEU A 172 -5.90 -8.05 9.58
CA LEU A 172 -6.68 -6.87 9.97
C LEU A 172 -5.79 -5.91 10.75
N ASN A 173 -5.28 -4.90 10.07
CA ASN A 173 -4.43 -3.88 10.68
C ASN A 173 -5.30 -2.97 11.51
N TYR A 174 -5.14 -3.06 12.82
CA TYR A 174 -5.91 -2.27 13.75
C TYR A 174 -5.11 -1.06 14.19
N PHE A 175 -5.64 0.11 13.84
CA PHE A 175 -5.25 1.39 14.39
C PHE A 175 -6.05 1.59 15.67
N PHE A 176 -5.37 2.05 16.72
CA PHE A 176 -6.02 2.33 18.00
C PHE A 176 -6.23 3.83 18.11
N ASP A 177 -7.50 4.23 18.20
CA ASP A 177 -7.85 5.53 18.72
C ASP A 177 -7.69 5.51 20.25
N PRO A 178 -6.76 6.30 20.82
CA PRO A 178 -6.52 6.34 22.26
C PRO A 178 -7.77 6.64 23.07
N ASN A 179 -8.74 7.35 22.48
CA ASN A 179 -9.97 7.77 23.16
C ASN A 179 -11.07 6.71 23.12
N ARG A 180 -10.97 5.72 22.23
CA ARG A 180 -12.02 4.71 22.03
C ARG A 180 -11.59 3.31 22.44
N ASN A 181 -10.30 3.00 22.39
CA ASN A 181 -9.78 1.66 22.67
C ASN A 181 -10.43 0.56 21.81
N ILE A 182 -10.98 0.93 20.64
CA ILE A 182 -11.58 0.03 19.66
C ILE A 182 -10.61 -0.11 18.49
N PRO A 183 -10.23 -1.34 18.11
CA PRO A 183 -9.43 -1.62 16.92
C PRO A 183 -10.15 -1.14 15.63
N GLU A 184 -9.56 -0.22 14.87
CA GLU A 184 -10.11 0.29 13.59
C GLU A 184 -9.24 -0.13 12.40
N ASP A 185 -9.83 -0.49 11.26
CA ASP A 185 -9.04 -0.72 10.05
C ASP A 185 -8.45 0.58 9.49
N PHE A 186 -7.38 0.47 8.69
CA PHE A 186 -6.69 1.62 8.07
C PHE A 186 -7.64 2.64 7.41
N LEU A 187 -8.63 2.17 6.64
CA LEU A 187 -9.52 3.07 5.91
C LEU A 187 -10.49 3.78 6.84
N THR A 188 -10.99 3.08 7.86
CA THR A 188 -11.86 3.66 8.88
C THR A 188 -11.11 4.73 9.67
N HIS A 189 -9.90 4.43 10.13
CA HIS A 189 -9.08 5.37 10.86
C HIS A 189 -8.68 6.59 10.01
N THR A 190 -8.25 6.36 8.76
CA THR A 190 -7.91 7.42 7.80
C THR A 190 -9.09 8.34 7.53
N LYS A 191 -10.31 7.81 7.35
CA LYS A 191 -11.51 8.62 7.15
C LYS A 191 -11.77 9.57 8.32
N ARG A 192 -11.51 9.14 9.54
CA ARG A 192 -11.76 9.94 10.74
C ARG A 192 -10.75 11.06 10.92
N VAL A 193 -9.48 10.78 10.63
CA VAL A 193 -8.42 11.79 10.68
C VAL A 193 -8.53 12.76 9.52
N LEU A 194 -8.73 12.24 8.30
CA LEU A 194 -8.88 13.11 7.16
C LEU A 194 -10.22 13.82 7.20
N PHE A 195 -11.36 13.22 7.52
CA PHE A 195 -12.68 13.90 7.42
C PHE A 195 -13.51 13.74 8.70
N PRO A 196 -13.06 14.32 9.83
CA PRO A 196 -13.75 14.19 11.11
C PRO A 196 -15.17 14.77 11.09
N GLU A 197 -15.47 15.73 10.22
CA GLU A 197 -16.80 16.31 10.07
C GLU A 197 -17.83 15.30 9.52
N LEU A 198 -17.35 14.32 8.75
CA LEU A 198 -18.16 13.27 8.10
C LEU A 198 -18.17 11.94 8.86
N TYR A 199 -17.03 11.59 9.46
CA TYR A 199 -16.81 10.26 10.02
C TYR A 199 -16.42 10.29 11.50
N GLY A 200 -16.24 11.48 12.08
CA GLY A 200 -16.01 11.67 13.51
C GLY A 200 -17.27 11.51 14.36
N ILE A 201 -17.07 11.54 15.68
CA ILE A 201 -18.12 11.28 16.69
C ILE A 201 -19.21 12.37 16.67
N ASN A 202 -18.83 13.60 16.33
CA ASN A 202 -19.73 14.72 16.20
C ASN A 202 -19.95 15.04 14.71
N THR A 203 -20.56 14.10 14.00
CA THR A 203 -20.88 14.29 12.59
C THR A 203 -21.81 15.49 12.44
N LEU A 204 -21.32 16.59 11.87
CA LEU A 204 -22.13 17.71 11.44
C LEU A 204 -22.87 17.28 10.18
N TYR A 205 -23.85 16.40 10.31
CA TYR A 205 -24.68 15.98 9.19
C TYR A 205 -25.43 17.20 8.67
N LYS A 206 -25.13 17.59 7.43
CA LYS A 206 -25.88 18.56 6.61
C LYS A 206 -27.40 18.31 6.65
N LYS A 207 -27.85 17.07 6.92
CA LYS A 207 -29.26 16.70 7.09
C LYS A 207 -29.96 17.36 8.29
N LYS A 208 -29.23 17.89 9.29
CA LYS A 208 -29.79 18.77 10.34
C LYS A 208 -29.71 20.27 9.98
N LEU A 209 -28.97 20.63 8.93
CA LEU A 209 -28.84 22.00 8.40
C LEU A 209 -29.66 22.22 7.11
N LEU A 210 -30.24 21.16 6.54
CA LEU A 210 -31.06 21.18 5.32
C LEU A 210 -32.55 20.94 5.61
N ASP A 211 -32.99 21.07 6.87
CA ASP A 211 -34.40 21.39 7.08
C ASP A 211 -34.68 22.71 6.35
N ILE A 212 -35.75 22.72 5.57
CA ILE A 212 -35.94 23.41 4.27
C ILE A 212 -36.06 24.95 4.40
N HIS A 213 -35.65 25.52 5.53
CA HIS A 213 -35.66 26.96 5.83
C HIS A 213 -34.37 27.47 6.49
N TYR A 214 -33.29 26.68 6.54
CA TYR A 214 -32.03 27.16 7.09
C TYR A 214 -31.30 28.05 6.08
N ASP A 215 -31.26 29.35 6.36
CA ASP A 215 -30.45 30.29 5.59
C ASP A 215 -28.96 30.00 5.84
N LEU A 216 -28.23 29.60 4.80
CA LEU A 216 -26.79 29.34 4.85
C LEU A 216 -25.99 30.59 5.26
N SER A 217 -26.57 31.80 5.12
CA SER A 217 -25.98 33.05 5.63
C SER A 217 -25.82 33.06 7.16
N LEU A 218 -26.54 32.19 7.89
CA LEU A 218 -26.46 32.06 9.35
C LEU A 218 -25.32 31.14 9.82
N LEU A 219 -24.81 30.25 8.94
CA LEU A 219 -23.59 29.46 9.19
C LEU A 219 -22.31 30.28 9.00
N ASP A 220 -22.41 31.40 8.28
CA ASP A 220 -21.31 32.28 7.89
C ASP A 220 -20.86 33.24 9.01
N ASN A 221 -21.19 32.93 10.27
CA ASN A 221 -20.87 33.78 11.42
C ASN A 221 -19.59 33.38 12.16
N THR A 222 -18.88 32.36 11.69
CA THR A 222 -17.55 32.00 12.21
C THR A 222 -16.56 31.94 11.05
N ASP A 223 -15.51 32.77 11.11
CA ASP A 223 -14.38 32.77 10.15
C ASP A 223 -13.66 31.41 10.01
N ASP A 224 -14.10 30.36 10.72
CA ASP A 224 -13.48 29.05 10.79
C ASP A 224 -14.06 28.01 9.80
N LEU A 225 -15.15 28.30 9.07
CA LEU A 225 -15.79 27.33 8.17
C LEU A 225 -15.49 27.60 6.69
N ILE A 226 -15.35 26.54 5.90
CA ILE A 226 -15.27 26.56 4.42
C ILE A 226 -16.27 25.56 3.86
N ILE A 227 -17.02 25.96 2.84
CA ILE A 227 -17.91 25.07 2.09
C ILE A 227 -17.21 24.61 0.80
N ALA A 228 -17.10 23.30 0.60
CA ALA A 228 -16.64 22.70 -0.67
C ALA A 228 -17.28 21.33 -0.91
N ASP A 229 -17.58 20.99 -2.16
CA ASP A 229 -18.27 19.75 -2.56
C ASP A 229 -19.50 19.44 -1.68
N ASP A 230 -20.32 20.46 -1.43
CA ASP A 230 -21.49 20.37 -0.57
C ASP A 230 -21.21 20.08 0.92
N LEU A 231 -19.97 20.10 1.36
CA LEU A 231 -19.55 19.80 2.73
C LEU A 231 -18.94 21.01 3.43
N LEU A 232 -19.01 21.00 4.76
CA LEU A 232 -18.41 21.99 5.64
C LEU A 232 -17.09 21.45 6.20
N TYR A 233 -16.03 22.21 6.04
CA TYR A 233 -14.68 21.93 6.56
C TYR A 233 -14.29 23.00 7.59
N ARG A 234 -13.58 22.60 8.66
CA ARG A 234 -13.02 23.53 9.64
C ARG A 234 -11.60 23.96 9.24
N LYS A 235 -11.35 25.26 9.11
CA LYS A 235 -10.03 25.83 8.81
C LYS A 235 -9.05 25.53 9.93
N SER A 236 -9.44 25.78 11.17
CA SER A 236 -8.65 25.51 12.38
C SER A 236 -8.16 24.06 12.47
N TYR A 237 -9.04 23.10 12.17
CA TYR A 237 -8.66 21.69 12.12
C TYR A 237 -7.68 21.41 10.99
N THR A 238 -7.94 21.95 9.79
CA THR A 238 -7.08 21.78 8.63
C THR A 238 -5.68 22.32 8.91
N ASP A 239 -5.59 23.51 9.50
CA ASP A 239 -4.33 24.18 9.85
C ASP A 239 -3.55 23.41 10.90
N ALA A 240 -4.24 22.87 11.91
CA ALA A 240 -3.60 22.11 12.98
C ALA A 240 -3.18 20.69 12.57
N VAL A 241 -3.94 20.03 11.66
CA VAL A 241 -3.80 18.59 11.41
C VAL A 241 -3.25 18.26 10.04
N ILE A 242 -3.66 18.96 8.98
CA ILE A 242 -3.47 18.48 7.60
C ILE A 242 -2.18 19.01 6.98
N GLY A 243 -1.62 20.08 7.55
CA GLY A 243 -0.37 20.69 7.11
C GLY A 243 -0.53 21.53 5.85
N GLU A 244 0.48 22.37 5.58
CA GLU A 244 0.38 23.44 4.58
C GLU A 244 0.23 22.90 3.15
N THR A 245 0.95 21.82 2.81
CA THR A 245 0.96 21.25 1.45
C THR A 245 -0.40 20.69 1.02
N LEU A 246 -1.25 20.30 1.97
CA LEU A 246 -2.54 19.64 1.73
C LEU A 246 -3.74 20.50 2.14
N LYS A 247 -3.53 21.68 2.70
CA LYS A 247 -4.57 22.61 3.17
C LYS A 247 -5.56 22.96 2.05
N GLU A 248 -5.06 23.47 0.92
CA GLU A 248 -5.90 23.84 -0.22
C GLU A 248 -6.59 22.63 -0.87
N VAL A 249 -5.89 21.49 -0.89
CA VAL A 249 -6.44 20.22 -1.41
C VAL A 249 -7.64 19.76 -0.58
N ARG A 250 -7.54 19.92 0.74
CA ARG A 250 -8.61 19.62 1.67
C ARG A 250 -9.76 20.61 1.56
N ASN A 251 -9.46 21.90 1.65
CA ASN A 251 -10.46 22.96 1.67
C ASN A 251 -11.25 23.07 0.36
N SER A 252 -10.71 22.56 -0.75
CA SER A 252 -11.42 22.46 -2.04
C SER A 252 -12.29 21.20 -2.20
N GLY A 253 -12.35 20.30 -1.22
CA GLY A 253 -13.05 19.00 -1.33
C GLY A 253 -12.29 17.94 -2.14
N THR A 254 -11.25 18.34 -2.88
CA THR A 254 -10.43 17.44 -3.73
C THR A 254 -9.86 16.25 -2.96
N MET A 255 -9.42 16.43 -1.72
CA MET A 255 -8.91 15.35 -0.88
C MET A 255 -9.94 14.23 -0.67
N LEU A 256 -11.21 14.58 -0.44
CA LEU A 256 -12.27 13.60 -0.23
C LEU A 256 -12.56 12.80 -1.50
N ARG A 257 -12.59 13.48 -2.65
CA ARG A 257 -12.72 12.81 -3.95
C ARG A 257 -11.56 11.86 -4.19
N ASP A 258 -10.32 12.33 -4.04
CA ASP A 258 -9.12 11.49 -4.22
C ASP A 258 -9.14 10.27 -3.30
N PHE A 259 -9.52 10.46 -2.03
CA PHE A 259 -9.68 9.37 -1.08
C PHE A 259 -10.74 8.37 -1.54
N ASN A 260 -11.95 8.82 -1.88
CA ASN A 260 -13.05 7.92 -2.26
C ASN A 260 -12.74 7.11 -3.52
N GLU A 261 -12.09 7.74 -4.51
CA GLU A 261 -11.72 7.11 -5.78
C GLU A 261 -10.49 6.20 -5.68
N SER A 262 -9.54 6.54 -4.81
CA SER A 262 -8.19 5.95 -4.82
C SER A 262 -7.69 5.50 -3.44
N LYS A 263 -8.58 5.25 -2.48
CA LYS A 263 -8.23 4.73 -1.13
C LYS A 263 -7.32 3.49 -1.11
N LYS A 264 -7.43 2.62 -2.12
CA LYS A 264 -6.53 1.46 -2.26
C LYS A 264 -5.11 1.89 -2.59
N LEU A 265 -4.96 2.79 -3.57
CA LEU A 265 -3.66 3.38 -3.89
C LEU A 265 -3.09 4.16 -2.69
N LEU A 266 -3.90 4.93 -1.96
CA LEU A 266 -3.47 5.59 -0.73
C LEU A 266 -2.89 4.58 0.29
N LYS A 267 -3.60 3.47 0.52
CA LYS A 267 -3.13 2.39 1.40
C LYS A 267 -1.80 1.80 0.90
N ALA A 268 -1.66 1.59 -0.41
CA ALA A 268 -0.43 1.06 -1.00
C ALA A 268 0.75 2.01 -0.82
N LEU A 269 0.54 3.33 -1.01
CA LEU A 269 1.56 4.35 -0.80
C LEU A 269 1.95 4.48 0.68
N TYR A 270 0.97 4.36 1.59
CA TYR A 270 1.23 4.28 3.03
C TYR A 270 2.12 3.07 3.38
N ASN A 271 1.85 1.92 2.77
CA ASN A 271 2.58 0.67 2.99
C ASN A 271 3.90 0.56 2.22
N TYR A 272 4.23 1.50 1.34
CA TYR A 272 5.29 1.34 0.35
C TYR A 272 6.66 1.09 0.99
N ASP A 273 7.06 1.92 1.94
CA ASP A 273 8.35 1.78 2.63
C ASP A 273 8.40 0.47 3.44
N TYR A 274 7.36 0.20 4.23
CA TYR A 274 7.27 -1.06 4.99
C TYR A 274 7.36 -2.30 4.09
N PHE A 275 6.72 -2.26 2.92
CA PHE A 275 6.76 -3.35 1.96
C PHE A 275 8.20 -3.65 1.53
N PHE A 276 8.99 -2.65 1.15
CA PHE A 276 10.36 -2.88 0.68
C PHE A 276 11.38 -3.06 1.80
N ASP A 277 11.26 -2.30 2.88
CA ASP A 277 12.28 -2.22 3.93
C ASP A 277 12.15 -3.38 4.94
N THR A 278 10.93 -3.89 5.13
CA THR A 278 10.65 -4.90 6.18
C THR A 278 10.04 -6.18 5.62
N PHE A 279 9.00 -6.08 4.80
CA PHE A 279 8.19 -7.24 4.42
C PHE A 279 8.81 -8.09 3.30
N LEU A 280 9.14 -7.47 2.17
CA LEU A 280 9.67 -8.14 0.98
C LEU A 280 10.93 -8.97 1.26
N PRO A 281 11.92 -8.49 2.06
CA PRO A 281 13.10 -9.29 2.41
C PRO A 281 12.80 -10.58 3.18
N GLN A 282 11.65 -10.64 3.87
CA GLN A 282 11.25 -11.77 4.71
C GLN A 282 10.19 -12.65 4.03
N ALA A 283 9.59 -12.16 2.95
CA ALA A 283 8.48 -12.81 2.26
C ALA A 283 8.99 -13.94 1.35
N VAL A 284 8.21 -15.03 1.31
CA VAL A 284 8.39 -16.10 0.34
C VAL A 284 7.69 -15.72 -0.96
N LEU A 285 8.42 -15.86 -2.07
CA LEU A 285 7.89 -15.59 -3.40
C LEU A 285 7.08 -16.78 -3.92
N GLN A 286 5.84 -16.54 -4.33
CA GLN A 286 5.07 -17.45 -5.15
C GLN A 286 5.35 -17.16 -6.62
N VAL A 287 6.19 -17.98 -7.23
CA VAL A 287 6.62 -17.80 -8.62
C VAL A 287 5.66 -18.52 -9.56
N THR A 288 5.07 -17.76 -10.48
CA THR A 288 4.25 -18.29 -11.57
C THR A 288 4.87 -17.91 -12.91
N THR A 289 5.13 -18.89 -13.77
CA THR A 289 5.59 -18.65 -15.14
C THR A 289 4.41 -18.75 -16.11
N LYS A 290 4.18 -17.73 -16.92
CA LYS A 290 3.16 -17.74 -17.98
C LYS A 290 3.84 -17.58 -19.33
N ASN A 291 3.76 -18.61 -20.16
CA ASN A 291 4.19 -18.55 -21.54
C ASN A 291 2.97 -18.21 -22.40
N ASN A 292 3.05 -17.12 -23.17
CA ASN A 292 2.07 -16.82 -24.21
C ASN A 292 2.37 -17.71 -25.44
N ASP A 293 2.13 -19.01 -25.29
CA ASP A 293 2.10 -20.08 -26.30
C ASP A 293 3.34 -20.38 -27.17
N TYR A 294 3.57 -21.70 -27.30
CA TYR A 294 4.50 -22.46 -28.14
C TYR A 294 5.99 -22.53 -27.76
N LYS A 295 6.35 -23.69 -27.17
CA LYS A 295 7.64 -24.38 -27.26
C LYS A 295 8.90 -23.51 -27.15
N PHE A 296 9.25 -23.09 -25.93
CA PHE A 296 10.64 -22.80 -25.60
C PHE A 296 11.01 -23.53 -24.31
N ASN A 297 11.75 -24.63 -24.50
CA ASN A 297 12.59 -25.21 -23.46
C ASN A 297 13.92 -24.45 -23.52
N ASN A 298 14.47 -24.08 -22.36
CA ASN A 298 15.76 -23.42 -22.14
C ASN A 298 15.67 -21.89 -22.00
N CYS A 299 15.02 -21.42 -20.93
CA CYS A 299 15.41 -20.13 -20.36
C CYS A 299 16.35 -20.38 -19.18
N ILE A 300 17.62 -20.01 -19.35
CA ILE A 300 18.69 -20.22 -18.36
C ILE A 300 18.33 -19.61 -17.00
N ILE A 301 17.61 -18.49 -16.98
CA ILE A 301 17.22 -17.80 -15.75
C ILE A 301 16.09 -18.56 -15.04
N ILE A 302 15.05 -19.01 -15.76
CA ILE A 302 14.01 -19.87 -15.17
C ILE A 302 14.61 -21.20 -14.68
N ASP A 303 15.56 -21.77 -15.44
CA ASP A 303 16.23 -23.01 -15.05
C ASP A 303 17.13 -22.80 -13.82
N ASN A 304 17.76 -21.62 -13.68
CA ASN A 304 18.48 -21.22 -12.46
C ASN A 304 17.55 -20.94 -11.28
N LEU A 305 16.33 -20.44 -11.51
CA LEU A 305 15.32 -20.28 -10.46
C LEU A 305 14.73 -21.63 -10.01
N LYS A 306 14.67 -22.62 -10.92
CA LYS A 306 14.15 -23.96 -10.64
C LYS A 306 15.17 -24.88 -9.96
N LYS A 307 16.45 -24.81 -10.33
CA LYS A 307 17.56 -25.56 -9.70
C LYS A 307 17.82 -25.07 -8.30
#